data_AF-A0A5C4WQB5-F1
#
_entry.id   AF-A0A5C4WQB5-F1
#
_cell.length_a   1.000
_cell.length_b   1.000
_cell.length_c   1.000
_cell.angle_alpha   90.00
_cell.angle_beta   90.00
_cell.angle_gamma   90.00
#
_symmetry.space_group_name_H-M   'P 1'
#
loop_
_entity.id
_entity.type
_entity.pdbx_description
1 polymer ?
#
loop_
_entity_poly.entity_id
_entity_poly.type
_entity_poly.pdbx_seq_one_letter_code
_entity_poly.pdbx_strand_id
1 'polypeptide(L)'
;MASIVVELLDKREISKYLIGIADVEAEWDLRYIAIKKDEWIRTGDNGIRINEGQSERCLVKYELWDKPPPPLDCWDRTWSGSVRLTSGLVFALNDCHPGEAYYGAEFNLGQRDTVWQVRIHRKALGYEEFTPDLISFTLLKLQFWLAPPWTCDAETPHQTHHDQGPHRCRRPARRRDPRDRGHRPLRRPRRRH
;
A
#
# COMPACT_ATOMS: atom_id res chain seq x y z
N MET A 1 19.59 7.82 -18.12
CA MET A 1 18.12 7.89 -18.12
C MET A 1 17.59 6.57 -17.56
N ALA A 2 16.45 6.58 -16.90
CA ALA A 2 15.79 5.35 -16.47
C ALA A 2 15.19 4.65 -17.69
N SER A 3 15.21 3.32 -17.69
CA SER A 3 14.71 2.48 -18.77
C SER A 3 13.89 1.31 -18.22
N ILE A 4 12.89 0.87 -19.00
CA ILE A 4 12.12 -0.33 -18.70
C ILE A 4 12.99 -1.54 -19.04
N VAL A 5 13.18 -2.43 -18.07
CA VAL A 5 13.88 -3.70 -18.22
C VAL A 5 12.92 -4.79 -18.68
N VAL A 6 11.74 -4.86 -18.06
CA VAL A 6 10.68 -5.83 -18.40
C VAL A 6 9.31 -5.17 -18.22
N GLU A 7 8.36 -5.49 -19.08
CA GLU A 7 6.96 -5.12 -18.89
C GLU A 7 6.01 -6.29 -19.16
N LEU A 8 4.84 -6.25 -18.51
CA LEU A 8 3.76 -7.20 -18.73
C LEU A 8 2.42 -6.47 -18.65
N LEU A 9 1.63 -6.54 -19.71
CA LEU A 9 0.22 -6.22 -19.65
C LEU A 9 -0.54 -7.50 -19.34
N ASP A 10 -1.15 -7.59 -18.16
CA ASP A 10 -2.02 -8.70 -17.84
C ASP A 10 -3.27 -8.63 -18.73
N LYS A 11 -3.43 -9.64 -19.58
CA LYS A 11 -4.56 -9.74 -20.51
C LYS A 11 -5.83 -10.22 -19.81
N ARG A 12 -5.71 -10.74 -18.58
CA ARG A 12 -6.87 -11.16 -17.80
C ARG A 12 -7.53 -9.92 -17.24
N GLU A 13 -8.74 -9.67 -17.70
CA GLU A 13 -9.61 -8.68 -17.07
C GLU A 13 -9.97 -9.20 -15.68
N ILE A 14 -9.63 -8.43 -14.65
CA ILE A 14 -9.98 -8.76 -13.28
C ILE A 14 -11.40 -8.25 -13.06
N SER A 15 -12.37 -9.17 -13.16
CA SER A 15 -13.77 -8.89 -12.88
C SER A 15 -14.01 -8.87 -11.37
N LYS A 16 -14.53 -7.73 -10.91
CA LYS A 16 -15.00 -7.39 -9.56
C LYS A 16 -13.94 -7.52 -8.46
N TYR A 17 -13.75 -6.41 -7.74
CA TYR A 17 -13.04 -6.37 -6.46
C TYR A 17 -11.59 -6.87 -6.50
N LEU A 18 -10.73 -6.18 -7.27
CA LEU A 18 -9.28 -6.34 -7.07
C LEU A 18 -8.94 -6.10 -5.59
N ILE A 19 -8.34 -7.10 -4.93
CA ILE A 19 -7.84 -6.96 -3.56
C ILE A 19 -6.45 -6.34 -3.56
N GLY A 20 -5.65 -6.68 -4.57
CA GLY A 20 -4.31 -6.15 -4.72
C GLY A 20 -3.35 -7.09 -5.41
N ILE A 21 -2.06 -6.97 -5.07
CA ILE A 21 -0.95 -7.71 -5.66
C ILE A 21 -0.28 -8.51 -4.54
N ALA A 22 0.04 -9.78 -4.77
CA ALA A 22 0.76 -10.61 -3.81
C ALA A 22 1.96 -11.31 -4.43
N ASP A 23 2.90 -11.69 -3.57
CA ASP A 23 3.98 -12.59 -3.91
C ASP A 23 3.45 -14.01 -4.17
N VAL A 24 3.93 -14.67 -5.23
CA VAL A 24 3.43 -16.00 -5.66
C VAL A 24 3.72 -17.10 -4.63
N GLU A 25 4.91 -17.09 -4.02
CA GLU A 25 5.38 -18.21 -3.19
C GLU A 25 5.22 -17.97 -1.69
N ALA A 26 4.80 -16.77 -1.28
CA ALA A 26 4.60 -16.45 0.12
C ALA A 26 3.17 -16.74 0.57
N GLU A 27 3.00 -17.04 1.86
CA GLU A 27 1.68 -16.94 2.48
C GLU A 27 1.29 -15.45 2.54
N TRP A 28 0.20 -15.12 1.87
CA TRP A 28 -0.36 -13.78 1.87
C TRP A 28 -1.81 -13.83 2.33
N ASP A 29 -2.19 -12.88 3.17
CA ASP A 29 -3.60 -12.55 3.39
C ASP A 29 -3.72 -11.03 3.38
N LEU A 30 -3.96 -10.52 2.17
CA LEU A 30 -4.16 -9.10 1.93
C LEU A 30 -5.33 -8.53 2.75
N ARG A 31 -6.27 -9.35 3.24
CA ARG A 31 -7.39 -8.87 4.06
C ARG A 31 -6.93 -8.38 5.43
N TYR A 32 -5.85 -8.93 5.98
CA TYR A 32 -5.26 -8.45 7.25
C TYR A 32 -4.46 -7.14 7.10
N ILE A 33 -4.12 -6.73 5.88
CA ILE A 33 -3.50 -5.42 5.63
C ILE A 33 -4.59 -4.34 5.78
N ALA A 34 -4.85 -3.89 7.00
CA ALA A 34 -5.92 -2.93 7.28
C ALA A 34 -5.70 -1.59 6.54
N ILE A 35 -6.52 -1.25 5.55
CA ILE A 35 -6.46 0.05 4.87
C ILE A 35 -7.32 1.06 5.66
N LYS A 36 -6.79 2.27 5.89
CA LYS A 36 -7.60 3.36 6.47
C LYS A 36 -8.62 3.84 5.45
N LYS A 37 -9.72 4.44 5.91
CA LYS A 37 -10.85 4.86 5.06
C LYS A 37 -10.45 5.82 3.92
N ASP A 38 -9.38 6.58 4.10
CA ASP A 38 -8.84 7.58 3.18
C ASP A 38 -7.63 7.07 2.36
N GLU A 39 -7.09 5.90 2.68
CA GLU A 39 -6.01 5.26 1.95
C GLU A 39 -6.59 4.34 0.87
N TRP A 40 -5.98 4.31 -0.32
CA TRP A 40 -6.37 3.42 -1.41
C TRP A 40 -5.31 2.34 -1.71
N ILE A 41 -4.10 2.51 -1.20
CA ILE A 41 -3.01 1.53 -1.26
C ILE A 41 -2.41 1.37 0.13
N ARG A 42 -2.10 0.13 0.51
CA ARG A 42 -1.23 -0.17 1.66
C ARG A 42 -0.37 -1.38 1.37
N THR A 43 0.89 -1.32 1.78
CA THR A 43 1.81 -2.45 1.70
C THR A 43 1.90 -3.20 3.02
N GLY A 44 2.12 -4.50 2.91
CA GLY A 44 2.52 -5.39 3.99
C GLY A 44 3.69 -6.24 3.52
N ASP A 45 4.08 -7.22 4.33
CA ASP A 45 5.02 -8.22 3.87
C ASP A 45 4.36 -9.05 2.76
N ASN A 46 5.08 -9.24 1.65
CA ASN A 46 4.68 -10.07 0.52
C ASN A 46 3.40 -9.62 -0.21
N GLY A 47 2.97 -8.37 -0.01
CA GLY A 47 1.71 -7.93 -0.59
C GLY A 47 1.49 -6.43 -0.61
N ILE A 48 0.69 -6.02 -1.60
CA ILE A 48 0.16 -4.68 -1.77
C ILE A 48 -1.36 -4.81 -1.81
N ARG A 49 -2.05 -4.26 -0.82
CA ARG A 49 -3.51 -4.17 -0.84
C ARG A 49 -3.92 -2.91 -1.59
N ILE A 50 -4.88 -3.06 -2.50
CA ILE A 50 -5.45 -2.01 -3.33
C ILE A 50 -6.95 -1.96 -3.03
N ASN A 51 -7.43 -0.82 -2.51
CA ASN A 51 -8.83 -0.59 -2.25
C ASN A 51 -9.48 0.08 -3.46
N GLU A 52 -9.71 -0.68 -4.52
CA GLU A 52 -10.45 -0.23 -5.70
C GLU A 52 -11.93 -0.67 -5.61
N GLY A 53 -12.58 -0.34 -4.48
CA GLY A 53 -13.95 -0.78 -4.18
C GLY A 53 -15.04 -0.22 -5.10
N GLN A 54 -14.69 0.67 -6.03
CA GLN A 54 -15.62 1.29 -7.00
C GLN A 54 -15.46 0.76 -8.42
N SER A 55 -14.49 -0.12 -8.67
CA SER A 55 -14.25 -0.66 -10.02
C SER A 55 -14.85 -2.04 -10.19
N GLU A 56 -15.69 -2.20 -11.20
CA GLU A 56 -16.20 -3.50 -11.58
C GLU A 56 -15.16 -4.31 -12.36
N ARG A 57 -14.21 -3.65 -13.03
CA ARG A 57 -13.26 -4.28 -13.95
C ARG A 57 -11.91 -3.60 -13.90
N CYS A 58 -10.84 -4.37 -13.79
CA CYS A 58 -9.49 -3.83 -13.76
C CYS A 58 -8.54 -4.50 -14.77
N LEU A 59 -7.67 -3.69 -15.39
CA LEU A 59 -6.48 -4.16 -16.10
C LEU A 59 -5.23 -3.68 -15.39
N VAL A 60 -4.25 -4.57 -15.31
CA VAL A 60 -3.00 -4.34 -14.61
C VAL A 60 -1.84 -4.40 -15.60
N LYS A 61 -1.03 -3.34 -15.62
CA LYS A 61 0.26 -3.32 -16.29
C LYS A 61 1.37 -3.29 -15.25
N TYR A 62 2.34 -4.18 -15.41
CA TYR A 62 3.57 -4.19 -14.63
C TYR A 62 4.73 -3.68 -15.47
N GLU A 63 5.61 -2.89 -14.86
CA GLU A 63 6.86 -2.40 -15.44
C GLU A 63 7.97 -2.56 -14.40
N LEU A 64 9.05 -3.23 -14.76
CA LEU A 64 10.30 -3.28 -14.02
C LEU A 64 11.27 -2.28 -14.63
N TRP A 65 11.81 -1.39 -13.82
CA TRP A 65 12.72 -0.33 -14.23
C TRP A 65 14.11 -0.52 -13.60
N ASP A 66 15.14 -0.11 -14.33
CA ASP A 66 16.54 -0.15 -13.87
C ASP A 66 16.83 0.90 -12.77
N LYS A 67 16.04 1.98 -12.75
CA LYS A 67 16.18 3.18 -11.92
C LYS A 67 14.80 3.78 -11.66
N PRO A 68 14.66 4.75 -10.73
CA PRO A 68 13.38 5.41 -10.51
C PRO A 68 12.77 5.96 -11.82
N PRO A 69 11.51 5.58 -12.15
CA PRO A 69 10.87 6.00 -13.39
C PRO A 69 10.56 7.50 -13.39
N PRO A 70 10.55 8.15 -14.57
CA PRO A 70 10.15 9.54 -14.68
C PRO A 70 8.71 9.75 -14.18
N PRO A 71 8.35 10.96 -13.72
CA PRO A 71 6.97 11.29 -13.37
C PRO A 71 6.00 11.10 -14.55
N LEU A 72 4.75 10.79 -14.25
CA LEU A 72 3.65 10.63 -15.22
C LEU A 72 2.46 11.48 -14.76
N ASP A 73 2.17 12.56 -15.50
CA ASP A 73 1.19 13.58 -15.07
C ASP A 73 -0.24 13.34 -15.60
N CYS A 74 -0.44 12.32 -16.44
CA CYS A 74 -1.72 12.06 -17.13
C CYS A 74 -2.65 11.03 -16.44
N TRP A 75 -2.35 10.68 -15.19
CA TRP A 75 -3.06 9.69 -14.39
C TRP A 75 -3.81 10.34 -13.23
N ASP A 76 -5.03 9.88 -12.95
CA ASP A 76 -5.92 10.50 -11.96
C ASP A 76 -5.35 10.46 -10.54
N ARG A 77 -4.69 9.35 -10.20
CA ARG A 77 -4.07 9.13 -8.88
C ARG A 77 -2.75 8.42 -9.03
N THR A 78 -1.81 8.80 -8.17
CA THR A 78 -0.50 8.15 -8.06
C THR A 78 -0.20 7.91 -6.59
N TRP A 79 0.33 6.73 -6.28
CA TRP A 79 0.85 6.37 -4.96
C TRP A 79 2.28 5.85 -5.13
N SER A 80 3.13 6.05 -4.13
CA SER A 80 4.49 5.51 -4.09
C SER A 80 4.81 4.98 -2.69
N GLY A 81 5.60 3.92 -2.63
CA GLY A 81 6.07 3.32 -1.39
C GLY A 81 7.02 2.16 -1.66
N SER A 82 7.12 1.25 -0.70
CA SER A 82 7.94 0.05 -0.82
C SER A 82 7.22 -1.20 -0.35
N VAL A 83 7.64 -2.34 -0.88
CA VAL A 83 7.13 -3.67 -0.53
C VAL A 83 8.29 -4.66 -0.44
N ARG A 84 8.27 -5.52 0.59
CA ARG A 84 9.18 -6.65 0.70
C ARG A 84 8.54 -7.86 0.03
N LEU A 85 9.27 -8.53 -0.85
CA LEU A 85 8.81 -9.70 -1.59
C LEU A 85 9.80 -10.85 -1.42
N THR A 86 9.31 -12.01 -1.02
CA THR A 86 10.11 -13.22 -0.75
C THR A 86 10.59 -13.88 -2.04
N SER A 87 9.71 -14.10 -3.04
CA SER A 87 10.11 -14.74 -4.30
C SER A 87 10.53 -13.74 -5.37
N GLY A 88 10.02 -12.51 -5.30
CA GLY A 88 10.15 -11.54 -6.40
C GLY A 88 9.25 -11.87 -7.60
N LEU A 89 8.37 -12.85 -7.48
CA LEU A 89 7.28 -13.11 -8.42
C LEU A 89 6.00 -12.55 -7.84
N VAL A 90 5.29 -11.73 -8.61
CA VAL A 90 4.03 -11.11 -8.16
C VAL A 90 2.90 -11.34 -9.13
N PHE A 91 1.67 -11.30 -8.64
CA PHE A 91 0.47 -11.41 -9.47
C PHE A 91 -0.70 -10.66 -8.83
N ALA A 92 -1.73 -10.38 -9.62
CA ALA A 92 -2.93 -9.71 -9.13
C ALA A 92 -3.95 -10.69 -8.56
N LEU A 93 -4.64 -10.26 -7.51
CA LEU A 93 -5.63 -11.01 -6.76
C LEU A 93 -6.98 -10.32 -6.74
N ASN A 94 -8.05 -11.09 -6.97
CA ASN A 94 -9.42 -10.63 -6.80
C ASN A 94 -10.13 -11.27 -5.59
N ASP A 95 -11.13 -10.56 -5.07
CA ASP A 95 -12.01 -11.03 -4.00
C ASP A 95 -13.20 -11.76 -4.62
N CYS A 96 -12.92 -12.98 -5.06
CA CYS A 96 -13.95 -13.96 -5.39
C CYS A 96 -14.24 -14.83 -4.14
N HIS A 97 -15.40 -15.46 -4.17
CA HIS A 97 -15.94 -16.21 -3.03
C HIS A 97 -14.90 -17.21 -2.47
N PRO A 98 -14.93 -17.48 -1.15
CA PRO A 98 -13.99 -18.41 -0.52
C PRO A 98 -14.00 -19.75 -1.28
N GLY A 99 -12.88 -20.07 -1.93
CA GLY A 99 -12.69 -21.29 -2.73
C GLY A 99 -12.27 -21.07 -4.18
N GLU A 100 -12.39 -19.87 -4.75
CA GLU A 100 -12.08 -19.62 -6.17
C GLU A 100 -11.17 -18.41 -6.41
N ALA A 101 -10.07 -18.22 -5.67
CA ALA A 101 -9.12 -17.15 -5.98
C ALA A 101 -8.66 -17.24 -7.45
N TYR A 102 -8.95 -16.22 -8.27
CA TYR A 102 -8.44 -16.17 -9.64
C TYR A 102 -7.11 -15.40 -9.63
N TYR A 103 -6.08 -16.09 -10.09
CA TYR A 103 -4.72 -15.55 -10.17
C TYR A 103 -4.56 -14.78 -11.49
N GLY A 104 -4.06 -13.54 -11.42
CA GLY A 104 -3.57 -12.81 -12.59
C GLY A 104 -2.35 -13.48 -13.23
N ALA A 105 -1.82 -12.86 -14.28
CA ALA A 105 -0.53 -13.27 -14.85
C ALA A 105 0.61 -12.97 -13.87
N GLU A 106 1.55 -13.91 -13.75
CA GLU A 106 2.75 -13.75 -12.93
C GLU A 106 3.74 -12.80 -13.58
N PHE A 107 4.33 -11.92 -12.78
CA PHE A 107 5.36 -10.96 -13.18
C PHE A 107 6.62 -11.16 -12.36
N ASN A 108 7.74 -11.39 -13.04
CA ASN A 108 9.03 -11.65 -12.41
C ASN A 108 9.88 -10.38 -12.27
N LEU A 109 10.17 -10.00 -11.03
CA LEU A 109 11.04 -8.87 -10.69
C LEU A 109 12.52 -9.24 -10.63
N GLY A 110 12.84 -10.54 -10.58
CA GLY A 110 14.19 -11.07 -10.76
C GLY A 110 15.03 -11.21 -9.49
N GLN A 111 14.58 -10.70 -8.34
CA GLN A 111 15.30 -10.85 -7.06
C GLN A 111 14.38 -11.30 -5.93
N ARG A 112 14.82 -12.35 -5.23
CA ARG A 112 14.20 -12.91 -4.01
C ARG A 112 14.54 -12.07 -2.79
N ASP A 113 13.72 -12.17 -1.75
CA ASP A 113 13.91 -11.58 -0.41
C ASP A 113 14.31 -10.09 -0.42
N THR A 114 13.74 -9.33 -1.36
CA THR A 114 14.18 -7.98 -1.69
C THR A 114 13.08 -6.96 -1.38
N VAL A 115 13.50 -5.76 -0.95
CA VAL A 115 12.61 -4.60 -0.80
C VAL A 115 12.60 -3.83 -2.11
N TRP A 116 11.44 -3.80 -2.74
CA TRP A 116 11.19 -3.08 -3.98
C TRP A 116 10.58 -1.72 -3.70
N GLN A 117 11.08 -0.70 -4.38
CA GLN A 117 10.35 0.55 -4.51
C GLN A 117 9.24 0.34 -5.55
N VAL A 118 8.07 0.89 -5.28
CA VAL A 118 6.91 0.74 -6.13
C VAL A 118 6.18 2.05 -6.28
N ARG A 119 5.75 2.35 -7.51
CA ARG A 119 4.82 3.42 -7.84
C ARG A 119 3.60 2.81 -8.51
N ILE A 120 2.41 3.22 -8.07
CA ILE A 120 1.13 2.73 -8.60
C ILE A 120 0.37 3.91 -9.13
N HIS A 121 0.02 3.86 -10.41
CA HIS A 121 -0.84 4.83 -11.05
C HIS A 121 -2.22 4.21 -11.29
N ARG A 122 -3.27 5.02 -11.10
CA ARG A 122 -4.66 4.62 -11.30
C ARG A 122 -5.38 5.61 -12.20
N LYS A 123 -6.07 5.07 -13.21
CA LYS A 123 -6.88 5.83 -14.15
C LYS A 123 -8.23 5.17 -14.34
N ALA A 124 -9.30 5.90 -14.08
CA ALA A 124 -10.65 5.47 -14.45
C ALA A 124 -10.86 5.71 -15.94
N LEU A 125 -11.42 4.72 -16.62
CA LEU A 125 -12.03 4.88 -17.92
C LEU A 125 -13.53 4.97 -17.71
N GLY A 126 -14.12 6.10 -18.10
CA GLY A 126 -15.56 6.19 -18.34
C GLY A 126 -15.86 5.95 -19.82
N TYR A 127 -17.06 5.53 -20.13
CA TYR A 127 -17.58 5.57 -21.50
C TYR A 127 -18.46 6.82 -21.62
N GLU A 128 -18.28 7.66 -22.64
CA GLU A 128 -18.88 9.01 -22.68
C GLU A 128 -20.39 9.07 -22.43
N GLU A 129 -21.14 8.03 -22.81
CA GLU A 129 -22.60 7.94 -22.63
C GLU A 129 -23.05 7.20 -21.36
N PHE A 130 -22.13 6.51 -20.67
CA PHE A 130 -22.43 5.77 -19.43
C PHE A 130 -21.63 6.35 -18.27
N THR A 131 -22.31 6.70 -17.17
CA THR A 131 -21.57 7.13 -15.97
C THR A 131 -20.64 5.99 -15.51
N PRO A 132 -19.44 6.31 -14.99
CA PRO A 132 -18.53 5.30 -14.44
C PRO A 132 -19.19 4.37 -13.42
N ASP A 133 -20.29 4.79 -12.80
CA ASP A 133 -21.06 3.99 -11.85
C ASP A 133 -21.80 2.79 -12.50
N LEU A 134 -21.98 2.77 -13.83
CA LEU A 134 -22.66 1.70 -14.57
C LEU A 134 -21.70 0.70 -15.22
N ILE A 135 -20.55 1.18 -15.72
CA ILE A 135 -19.47 0.36 -16.30
C ILE A 135 -18.15 1.03 -15.91
N SER A 136 -17.68 0.80 -14.68
CA SER A 136 -16.37 1.30 -14.24
C SER A 136 -15.28 0.35 -14.71
N PHE A 137 -14.34 0.90 -15.48
CA PHE A 137 -13.11 0.20 -15.83
C PHE A 137 -11.92 0.97 -15.26
N THR A 138 -11.02 0.28 -14.55
CA THR A 138 -9.84 0.89 -13.96
C THR A 138 -8.58 0.32 -14.57
N LEU A 139 -7.73 1.21 -15.07
CA LEU A 139 -6.37 0.87 -15.43
C LEU A 139 -5.48 1.08 -14.20
N LEU A 140 -4.64 0.09 -13.93
CA LEU A 140 -3.55 0.19 -12.97
C LEU A 140 -2.22 -0.03 -13.67
N LYS A 141 -1.26 0.83 -13.37
CA LYS A 141 0.14 0.66 -13.78
C LYS A 141 1.01 0.60 -12.53
N LEU A 142 1.72 -0.51 -12.35
CA LEU A 142 2.69 -0.69 -11.28
C LEU A 142 4.09 -0.64 -11.86
N GLN A 143 4.90 0.26 -11.32
CA GLN A 143 6.30 0.43 -11.68
C GLN A 143 7.17 0.02 -10.49
N PHE A 144 8.07 -0.92 -10.71
CA PHE A 144 9.00 -1.43 -9.70
C PHE A 144 10.43 -1.05 -10.06
N TRP A 145 11.23 -0.73 -9.04
CA TRP A 145 12.67 -0.60 -9.18
C TRP A 145 13.34 -0.93 -7.84
N LEU A 146 14.61 -1.29 -7.87
CA LEU A 146 15.36 -1.52 -6.64
C LEU A 146 15.53 -0.20 -5.90
N ALA A 147 15.36 -0.24 -4.58
CA ALA A 147 15.88 0.83 -3.75
C ALA A 147 17.39 0.94 -4.03
N PRO A 148 17.94 2.16 -4.14
CA PRO A 148 19.39 2.30 -4.13
C PRO A 148 19.91 1.54 -2.89
N PRO A 149 20.97 0.72 -3.00
CA PRO A 149 21.66 0.26 -1.81
C PRO A 149 22.02 1.53 -1.05
N TRP A 150 21.43 1.69 0.13
CA TRP A 150 21.55 2.87 0.97
C TRP A 150 23.00 3.36 0.93
N THR A 151 23.21 4.64 0.60
CA THR A 151 24.34 5.36 1.15
C THR A 151 24.16 5.31 2.67
N CYS A 152 24.76 4.30 3.31
CA CYS A 152 25.05 4.40 4.72
C CYS A 152 25.87 5.69 4.92
N ASP A 153 25.47 6.47 5.92
CA ASP A 153 26.22 7.57 6.53
C ASP A 153 26.28 8.89 5.73
N ALA A 154 25.17 9.62 5.70
CA ALA A 154 25.28 11.06 5.90
C ALA A 154 25.45 11.28 7.40
N GLU A 155 26.72 11.43 7.82
CA GLU A 155 27.14 11.86 9.14
C GLU A 155 26.19 12.93 9.69
N THR A 156 25.59 12.64 10.84
CA THR A 156 25.08 13.70 11.70
C THR A 156 26.30 14.57 12.05
N PRO A 157 26.32 15.89 11.77
CA PRO A 157 27.41 16.71 12.27
C PRO A 157 27.34 16.64 13.79
N HIS A 158 28.37 16.02 14.38
CA HIS A 158 28.64 16.14 15.80
C HIS A 158 28.73 17.64 16.11
N GLN A 159 27.68 18.17 16.72
CA GLN A 159 27.68 19.49 17.30
C GLN A 159 28.62 19.40 18.52
N THR A 160 29.84 19.87 18.31
CA THR A 160 30.87 19.95 19.33
C THR A 160 30.41 20.87 20.45
N HIS A 161 30.41 20.31 21.65
CA HIS A 161 30.20 20.99 22.92
C HIS A 161 31.20 22.15 23.12
N HIS A 162 30.69 23.35 23.39
CA HIS A 162 31.32 24.39 24.22
C HIS A 162 30.17 25.04 24.99
N ASP A 163 29.88 24.61 26.22
CA ASP A 163 30.46 25.07 27.49
C ASP A 163 30.06 26.51 27.87
N GLN A 164 29.19 26.66 28.87
CA GLN A 164 29.40 27.44 30.11
C GLN A 164 28.08 27.85 30.80
N GLY A 165 28.01 27.61 32.12
CA GLY A 165 27.29 28.48 33.06
C GLY A 165 26.12 27.87 33.85
N PRO A 166 26.25 27.64 35.17
CA PRO A 166 25.18 27.15 36.04
C PRO A 166 24.37 28.32 36.63
N HIS A 167 23.07 28.15 36.92
CA HIS A 167 22.42 28.74 38.10
C HIS A 167 20.96 28.29 38.32
N ARG A 168 20.72 27.89 39.58
CA ARG A 168 19.51 28.07 40.42
C ARG A 168 18.27 27.18 40.23
N CYS A 169 18.17 26.24 41.18
CA CYS A 169 17.03 25.92 42.04
C CYS A 169 15.69 26.68 41.84
N ARG A 170 14.60 25.91 41.68
CA ARG A 170 13.37 25.98 42.51
C ARG A 170 12.39 24.84 42.19
N ARG A 171 12.22 23.91 43.14
CA ARG A 171 10.92 23.26 43.48
C ARG A 171 10.16 24.20 44.45
N PRO A 172 8.88 24.00 44.83
CA PRO A 172 7.91 22.89 44.62
C PRO A 172 6.56 23.43 44.03
N ALA A 173 5.40 22.77 43.91
CA ALA A 173 4.70 21.82 44.77
C ALA A 173 3.49 21.12 44.08
N ARG A 174 3.06 20.03 44.73
CA ARG A 174 1.89 19.16 44.50
C ARG A 174 0.53 19.89 44.53
N ARG A 175 -0.45 19.35 43.77
CA ARG A 175 -1.89 19.19 44.14
C ARG A 175 -2.49 18.13 43.20
N ARG A 176 -2.70 16.89 43.67
CA ARG A 176 -3.95 16.29 44.18
C ARG A 176 -5.13 16.24 43.18
N ASP A 177 -5.29 15.04 42.62
CA ASP A 177 -6.56 14.34 42.31
C ASP A 177 -7.48 14.34 43.55
N PRO A 178 -8.84 14.40 43.47
CA PRO A 178 -9.62 13.17 43.22
C PRO A 178 -11.06 13.33 42.65
N ARG A 179 -11.61 12.19 42.21
CA ARG A 179 -13.02 11.74 42.16
C ARG A 179 -13.74 11.82 40.80
N ASP A 180 -14.06 10.68 40.17
CA ASP A 180 -15.01 9.61 40.61
C ASP A 180 -16.48 9.99 40.34
N ARG A 181 -16.96 9.60 39.15
CA ARG A 181 -18.34 9.25 38.77
C ARG A 181 -18.20 8.38 37.50
N GLY A 182 -18.77 7.21 37.32
CA GLY A 182 -19.87 6.51 37.96
C GLY A 182 -20.44 5.57 36.89
N HIS A 183 -20.60 4.29 37.23
CA HIS A 183 -21.11 3.21 36.39
C HIS A 183 -22.43 3.50 35.65
N ARG A 184 -22.59 2.94 34.44
CA ARG A 184 -23.79 2.17 34.05
C ARG A 184 -23.57 1.33 32.77
N PRO A 185 -23.77 0.00 32.80
CA PRO A 185 -23.82 -0.84 31.61
C PRO A 185 -25.24 -0.85 31.00
N LEU A 186 -25.34 -0.68 29.68
CA LEU A 186 -26.60 -0.81 28.95
C LEU A 186 -26.90 -2.28 28.61
N ARG A 187 -28.15 -2.67 28.87
CA ARG A 187 -28.71 -4.01 28.71
C ARG A 187 -28.87 -4.42 27.24
N ARG A 188 -28.65 -5.70 26.96
CA ARG A 188 -29.05 -6.40 25.71
C ARG A 188 -30.58 -6.51 25.60
N PRO A 189 -31.18 -6.42 24.39
CA PRO A 189 -32.51 -6.94 24.13
C PRO A 189 -32.50 -8.44 23.83
N ARG A 190 -33.58 -9.11 24.28
CA ARG A 190 -33.89 -10.53 24.16
C ARG A 190 -34.25 -10.92 22.72
N ARG A 191 -33.81 -12.11 22.29
CA ARG A 191 -34.43 -12.89 21.21
C ARG A 191 -35.88 -13.22 21.57
N ARG A 192 -36.79 -13.12 20.61
CA ARG A 192 -38.04 -13.89 20.60
C ARG A 192 -37.93 -14.94 19.50
N HIS A 193 -38.43 -16.13 19.84
CA HIS A 193 -38.71 -17.25 18.95
C HIS A 193 -39.84 -16.91 17.99
#